data_AF-A0A954WA52-F1
#
_entry.id   AF-A0A954WA52-F1
#
_cell.length_a   1.000
_cell.length_b   1.000
_cell.length_c   1.000
_cell.angle_alpha   90.00
_cell.angle_beta   90.00
_cell.angle_gamma   90.00
#
_symmetry.space_group_name_H-M   'P 1'
#
loop_
_entity.id
_entity.type
_entity.pdbx_description
1 polymer ?
#
loop_
_entity_poly.entity_id
_entity_poly.type
_entity_poly.pdbx_seq_one_letter_code
_entity_poly.pdbx_strand_id
1 'polypeptide(L)'
;AEKPAEETPAENKPTEEKPAEPNEPAAGHSMHGEAFNEGPRQAAYLMPGMANVTFPVTTKNEQVQKFINQGVAQLHGFWYFEAERSFRQAAALEADCAIAYWGMAMANANNEKRSKGFIDEAVKR
;
A
#
# COMPACT_ATOMS: atom_id res chain seq x y z
N ALA A 1 -34.42 -46.35 -15.65
CA ALA A 1 -34.18 -44.92 -15.90
C ALA A 1 -33.83 -44.28 -14.57
N GLU A 2 -32.54 -44.35 -14.21
CA GLU A 2 -32.00 -43.76 -12.99
C GLU A 2 -31.68 -42.29 -13.29
N LYS A 3 -32.18 -41.38 -12.45
CA LYS A 3 -31.90 -39.94 -12.54
C LYS A 3 -30.46 -39.70 -12.05
N PRO A 4 -29.63 -38.88 -12.72
CA PRO A 4 -28.33 -38.50 -12.20
C PRO A 4 -28.50 -37.52 -11.03
N ALA A 5 -27.81 -37.82 -9.93
CA ALA A 5 -27.70 -36.97 -8.76
C ALA A 5 -26.73 -35.80 -9.03
N GLU A 6 -27.15 -34.63 -8.58
CA GLU A 6 -26.46 -33.35 -8.62
C GLU A 6 -25.33 -33.35 -7.58
N GLU A 7 -24.07 -33.23 -8.02
CA GLU A 7 -22.92 -33.07 -7.12
C GLU A 7 -22.88 -31.64 -6.57
N THR A 8 -23.15 -31.49 -5.28
CA THR A 8 -22.91 -30.26 -4.52
C THR A 8 -21.40 -29.97 -4.38
N PRO A 9 -20.94 -28.71 -4.47
CA PRO A 9 -19.54 -28.37 -4.34
C PRO A 9 -19.01 -28.56 -2.91
N ALA A 10 -17.80 -29.10 -2.81
CA ALA A 10 -17.10 -29.36 -1.56
C ALA A 10 -17.00 -28.12 -0.66
N GLU A 11 -17.41 -28.31 0.58
CA GLU A 11 -17.32 -27.39 1.70
C GLU A 11 -15.84 -27.00 1.95
N ASN A 12 -15.53 -25.72 1.85
CA ASN A 12 -14.18 -25.19 2.05
C ASN A 12 -13.82 -25.29 3.54
N LYS A 13 -13.09 -26.34 3.91
CA LYS A 13 -12.61 -26.58 5.27
C LYS A 13 -11.63 -25.46 5.67
N PRO A 14 -11.75 -24.86 6.88
CA PRO A 14 -10.77 -23.90 7.37
C PRO A 14 -9.40 -24.55 7.40
N THR A 15 -8.44 -23.95 6.72
CA THR A 15 -7.04 -24.39 6.75
C THR A 15 -6.51 -24.11 8.15
N GLU A 16 -6.02 -25.14 8.84
CA GLU A 16 -5.31 -25.00 10.12
C GLU A 16 -4.17 -23.99 9.95
N GLU A 17 -4.25 -22.86 10.65
CA GLU A 17 -3.16 -21.88 10.69
C GLU A 17 -1.95 -22.52 11.37
N LYS A 18 -0.91 -22.78 10.57
CA LYS A 18 0.40 -23.14 11.11
C LYS A 18 0.86 -21.97 12.00
N PRO A 19 1.34 -22.22 13.24
CA PRO A 19 1.85 -21.17 14.11
C PRO A 19 2.91 -20.36 13.35
N ALA A 20 2.74 -19.03 13.32
CA ALA A 20 3.74 -18.14 12.76
C ALA A 20 5.07 -18.37 13.48
N GLU A 21 6.14 -18.59 12.72
CA GLU A 21 7.50 -18.55 13.26
C GLU A 21 7.70 -17.20 13.94
N PRO A 22 8.38 -17.10 15.10
CA PRO A 22 8.35 -15.91 15.96
C PRO A 22 8.82 -14.59 15.32
N ASN A 23 9.41 -14.63 14.13
CA ASN A 23 9.87 -13.46 13.37
C ASN A 23 9.24 -13.34 11.96
N GLU A 24 8.28 -14.20 11.59
CA GLU A 24 7.58 -14.13 10.30
C GLU A 24 6.12 -13.72 10.50
N PRO A 25 5.59 -12.73 9.76
CA PRO A 25 4.18 -12.38 9.80
C PRO A 25 3.32 -13.58 9.41
N ALA A 26 2.12 -13.67 9.99
CA ALA A 26 1.12 -14.66 9.58
C ALA A 26 0.81 -14.53 8.09
N ALA A 27 0.37 -15.63 7.47
CA ALA A 27 0.05 -15.65 6.04
C ALA A 27 -0.90 -14.49 5.67
N GLY A 28 -0.56 -13.74 4.61
CA GLY A 28 -1.32 -12.57 4.17
C GLY A 28 -1.00 -11.25 4.88
N HIS A 29 -0.14 -11.25 5.90
CA HIS A 29 0.35 -10.05 6.56
C HIS A 29 1.66 -9.55 5.92
N SER A 30 1.89 -8.24 5.99
CA SER A 30 3.04 -7.55 5.41
C SER A 30 4.26 -7.65 6.31
N MET A 31 5.43 -7.85 5.70
CA MET A 31 6.73 -7.71 6.38
C MET A 31 7.00 -6.28 6.85
N HIS A 32 6.27 -5.29 6.32
CA HIS A 32 6.45 -3.86 6.63
C HIS A 32 5.57 -3.40 7.80
N GLY A 33 4.99 -4.34 8.55
CA GLY A 33 4.13 -4.07 9.70
C GLY A 33 2.66 -3.85 9.36
N GLU A 34 1.86 -3.74 10.41
CA GLU A 34 0.40 -3.76 10.35
C GLU A 34 -0.22 -2.66 9.45
N ALA A 35 0.44 -1.50 9.34
CA ALA A 35 -0.05 -0.42 8.48
C ALA A 35 -0.16 -0.82 6.99
N PHE A 36 0.66 -1.78 6.56
CA PHE A 36 0.72 -2.27 5.18
C PHE A 36 -0.20 -3.46 4.89
N ASN A 37 -0.89 -4.01 5.91
CA ASN A 37 -1.80 -5.15 5.74
C ASN A 37 -3.06 -4.76 4.95
N GLU A 38 -3.43 -3.48 4.97
CA GLU A 38 -4.58 -2.94 4.25
C GLU A 38 -4.15 -2.03 3.09
N GLY A 39 -5.12 -1.41 2.41
CA GLY A 39 -4.88 -0.42 1.36
C GLY A 39 -4.59 -0.99 -0.04
N PRO A 40 -4.16 -0.15 -1.00
CA PRO A 40 -3.94 -0.54 -2.38
C PRO A 40 -2.74 -1.48 -2.52
N ARG A 41 -2.97 -2.70 -3.02
CA ARG A 41 -1.91 -3.70 -3.26
C ARG A 41 -1.42 -3.77 -4.71
N GLN A 42 -2.11 -3.09 -5.62
CA GLN A 42 -1.70 -3.02 -7.02
C GLN A 42 -0.61 -1.95 -7.20
N ALA A 43 0.32 -2.21 -8.12
CA ALA A 43 1.34 -1.25 -8.51
C ALA A 43 0.70 0.03 -9.06
N ALA A 44 1.30 1.19 -8.77
CA ALA A 44 0.87 2.44 -9.37
C ALA A 44 1.40 2.56 -10.79
N TYR A 45 0.71 3.36 -11.60
CA TYR A 45 1.22 3.85 -12.88
C TYR A 45 1.14 5.38 -12.91
N LEU A 46 1.94 6.00 -13.77
CA LEU A 46 1.86 7.45 -13.97
C LEU A 46 0.63 7.77 -14.81
N MET A 47 -0.30 8.51 -14.22
CA MET A 47 -1.56 8.88 -14.84
C MET A 47 -1.40 10.15 -15.68
N PRO A 48 -1.86 10.16 -16.95
CA PRO A 48 -1.93 11.37 -17.73
C PRO A 48 -3.00 12.32 -17.17
N GLY A 49 -2.85 13.62 -17.44
CA GLY A 49 -3.85 14.64 -17.06
C GLY A 49 -3.84 15.02 -15.57
N MET A 50 -2.87 14.55 -14.79
CA MET A 50 -2.66 15.02 -13.42
C MET A 50 -2.23 16.49 -13.39
N ALA A 51 -2.54 17.18 -12.28
CA ALA A 51 -2.09 18.55 -12.06
C ALA A 51 -0.55 18.65 -12.13
N ASN A 52 -0.04 19.76 -12.66
CA ASN A 52 1.39 20.01 -12.75
C ASN A 52 1.95 20.42 -11.37
N VAL A 53 2.19 19.43 -10.51
CA VAL A 53 2.77 19.60 -9.18
C VAL A 53 4.28 19.41 -9.24
N THR A 54 5.02 20.33 -8.62
CA THR A 54 6.46 20.19 -8.35
C THR A 54 6.66 20.18 -6.85
N PHE A 55 6.97 19.01 -6.29
CA PHE A 55 7.28 18.82 -4.87
C PHE A 55 8.67 18.20 -4.74
N PRO A 56 9.75 19.01 -4.74
CA PRO A 56 11.12 18.50 -4.74
C PRO A 56 11.40 17.68 -3.48
N VAL A 57 11.98 16.50 -3.66
CA VAL A 57 12.49 15.67 -2.55
C VAL A 57 13.95 15.31 -2.79
N THR A 58 14.60 14.72 -1.78
CA THR A 58 16.04 14.40 -1.80
C THR A 58 16.41 13.25 -2.75
N THR A 59 15.43 12.51 -3.28
CA THR A 59 15.66 11.41 -4.21
C THR A 59 16.39 11.87 -5.47
N LYS A 60 17.27 11.03 -6.00
CA LYS A 60 17.86 11.20 -7.33
C LYS A 60 17.15 10.35 -8.39
N ASN A 61 16.19 9.53 -7.98
CA ASN A 61 15.43 8.68 -8.88
C ASN A 61 14.25 9.47 -9.47
N GLU A 62 14.33 9.77 -10.76
CA GLU A 62 13.30 10.53 -11.47
C GLU A 62 11.92 9.87 -11.38
N GLN A 63 11.85 8.53 -11.34
CA GLN A 63 10.58 7.82 -11.25
C GLN A 63 9.94 7.96 -9.87
N VAL A 64 10.76 7.94 -8.80
CA VAL A 64 10.31 8.23 -7.43
C VAL A 64 9.77 9.65 -7.37
N GLN A 65 10.53 10.63 -7.88
CA GLN A 65 10.11 12.04 -7.91
C GLN A 65 8.76 12.23 -8.64
N LYS A 66 8.54 11.52 -9.76
CA LYS A 66 7.26 11.56 -10.49
C LYS A 66 6.11 10.98 -9.67
N PHE A 67 6.30 9.86 -8.99
CA PHE A 67 5.27 9.28 -8.12
C PHE A 67 4.99 10.13 -6.87
N ILE A 68 6.01 10.79 -6.30
CA ILE A 68 5.80 11.77 -5.22
C ILE A 68 4.94 12.94 -5.71
N ASN A 69 5.30 13.54 -6.85
CA ASN A 69 4.51 14.65 -7.42
C ASN A 69 3.07 14.24 -7.70
N GLN A 70 2.86 13.05 -8.28
CA GLN A 70 1.53 12.49 -8.52
C GLN A 70 0.77 12.26 -7.21
N GLY A 71 1.40 11.66 -6.20
CA GLY A 71 0.78 11.43 -4.89
C GLY A 71 0.34 12.74 -4.22
N VAL A 72 1.18 13.78 -4.27
CA VAL A 72 0.84 15.11 -3.76
C VAL A 72 -0.33 15.72 -4.54
N ALA A 73 -0.33 15.63 -5.87
CA ALA A 73 -1.47 16.07 -6.68
C ALA A 73 -2.77 15.35 -6.29
N GLN A 74 -2.70 14.04 -6.05
CA GLN A 74 -3.84 13.22 -5.63
C GLN A 74 -4.34 13.58 -4.22
N LEU A 75 -3.45 13.88 -3.27
CA LEU A 75 -3.83 14.39 -1.95
C LEU A 75 -4.63 15.69 -2.08
N HIS A 76 -4.16 16.63 -2.89
CA HIS A 76 -4.87 17.89 -3.15
C HIS A 76 -6.20 17.69 -3.91
N GLY A 77 -6.32 16.62 -4.68
CA GLY A 77 -7.56 16.20 -5.33
C GLY A 77 -8.48 15.33 -4.47
N PHE A 78 -8.14 15.08 -3.20
CA PHE A 78 -8.87 14.20 -2.28
C PHE A 78 -8.95 12.72 -2.73
N TRP A 79 -8.03 12.29 -3.62
CA TRP A 79 -7.91 10.91 -4.10
C TRP A 79 -7.01 10.07 -3.19
N TYR A 80 -7.39 9.96 -1.92
CA TYR A 80 -6.54 9.39 -0.87
C TYR A 80 -6.08 7.95 -1.13
N PHE A 81 -6.97 7.08 -1.62
CA PHE A 81 -6.61 5.69 -1.92
C PHE A 81 -5.58 5.60 -3.06
N GLU A 82 -5.69 6.49 -4.05
CA GLU A 82 -4.73 6.55 -5.16
C GLU A 82 -3.41 7.22 -4.75
N ALA A 83 -3.49 8.25 -3.90
CA ALA A 83 -2.35 8.91 -3.30
C ALA A 83 -1.47 7.89 -2.57
N GLU A 84 -2.07 7.07 -1.69
CA GLU A 84 -1.34 6.00 -1.02
C GLU A 84 -0.69 5.04 -2.02
N ARG A 85 -1.37 4.68 -3.11
CA ARG A 85 -0.80 3.78 -4.13
C ARG A 85 0.45 4.39 -4.77
N SER A 86 0.40 5.67 -5.15
CA SER A 86 1.54 6.40 -5.71
C SER A 86 2.72 6.45 -4.73
N PHE A 87 2.44 6.71 -3.45
CA PHE A 87 3.48 6.74 -2.42
C PHE A 87 4.05 5.35 -2.10
N ARG A 88 3.22 4.30 -2.08
CA ARG A 88 3.69 2.90 -1.97
C ARG A 88 4.60 2.54 -3.14
N GLN A 89 4.27 3.01 -4.34
CA GLN A 89 5.12 2.78 -5.52
C GLN A 89 6.47 3.50 -5.41
N ALA A 90 6.48 4.72 -4.89
CA ALA A 90 7.71 5.45 -4.60
C ALA A 90 8.56 4.69 -3.55
N ALA A 91 7.96 4.23 -2.45
CA ALA A 91 8.64 3.46 -1.41
C ALA A 91 9.16 2.09 -1.92
N ALA A 92 8.45 1.44 -2.86
CA ALA A 92 8.89 0.20 -3.48
C ALA A 92 10.11 0.40 -4.41
N LEU A 93 10.25 1.60 -4.99
CA LEU A 93 11.40 1.96 -5.84
C LEU A 93 12.59 2.46 -5.03
N GLU A 94 12.33 3.21 -3.95
CA GLU A 94 13.35 3.76 -3.06
C GLU A 94 12.83 3.74 -1.62
N ALA A 95 13.20 2.68 -0.91
CA ALA A 95 12.77 2.45 0.47
C ALA A 95 13.27 3.55 1.42
N ASP A 96 14.42 4.19 1.16
CA ASP A 96 14.95 5.24 2.04
C ASP A 96 14.29 6.62 1.80
N CYS A 97 13.31 6.72 0.90
CA CYS A 97 12.58 7.95 0.67
C CYS A 97 11.52 8.19 1.76
N ALA A 98 11.91 8.84 2.86
CA ALA A 98 11.02 9.16 3.99
C ALA A 98 9.72 9.85 3.57
N ILE A 99 9.76 10.71 2.52
CA ILE A 99 8.58 11.41 2.00
C ILE A 99 7.52 10.46 1.44
N ALA A 100 7.90 9.30 0.91
CA ALA A 100 6.93 8.29 0.47
C ALA A 100 6.09 7.81 1.66
N TYR A 101 6.70 7.56 2.81
CA TYR A 101 6.01 7.12 4.02
C TYR A 101 5.17 8.24 4.65
N TRP A 102 5.68 9.46 4.68
CA TRP A 102 4.88 10.64 5.03
C TRP A 102 3.63 10.76 4.14
N GLY A 103 3.78 10.59 2.82
CA GLY A 103 2.67 10.64 1.89
C GLY A 103 1.60 9.57 2.16
N MET A 104 2.01 8.35 2.49
CA MET A 104 1.09 7.28 2.93
C MET A 104 0.35 7.65 4.23
N ALA A 105 1.02 8.31 5.17
CA ALA A 105 0.40 8.80 6.40
C ALA A 105 -0.64 9.89 6.13
N MET A 106 -0.33 10.85 5.25
CA MET A 106 -1.22 11.92 4.84
C MET A 106 -2.46 11.38 4.10
N ALA A 107 -2.27 10.36 3.26
CA ALA A 107 -3.38 9.67 2.60
C ALA A 107 -4.30 8.93 3.59
N ASN A 108 -3.83 8.66 4.80
CA ASN A 108 -4.57 7.97 5.86
C ASN A 108 -4.90 8.91 7.04
N ALA A 109 -5.00 10.23 6.83
CA ALA A 109 -5.23 11.19 7.91
C ALA A 109 -6.48 10.90 8.78
N ASN A 110 -7.51 10.25 8.21
CA ASN A 110 -8.73 9.84 8.92
C ASN A 110 -8.65 8.42 9.53
N ASN A 111 -7.50 7.76 9.44
CA ASN A 111 -7.21 6.47 10.06
C ASN A 111 -5.96 6.62 10.94
N GLU A 112 -6.18 7.07 12.18
CA GLU A 112 -5.11 7.46 13.11
C GLU A 112 -4.10 6.33 13.33
N LYS A 113 -4.57 5.10 13.58
CA LYS A 113 -3.70 3.93 13.83
C LYS A 113 -2.77 3.68 12.63
N ARG A 114 -3.32 3.72 11.42
CA ARG A 114 -2.58 3.43 10.18
C ARG A 114 -1.64 4.57 9.79
N SER A 115 -2.10 5.81 9.95
CA SER A 115 -1.28 7.00 9.73
C SER A 115 -0.05 7.02 10.63
N LYS A 116 -0.20 6.73 11.93
CA LYS A 116 0.92 6.60 12.87
C LYS A 116 1.93 5.54 12.43
N GLY A 117 1.46 4.36 12.03
CA GLY A 117 2.36 3.30 11.54
C GLY A 117 3.19 3.71 10.32
N PHE A 118 2.63 4.51 9.41
CA PHE A 118 3.42 5.05 8.29
C PHE A 118 4.42 6.13 8.73
N ILE A 119 4.08 6.98 9.70
CA ILE A 119 5.03 7.95 10.27
C ILE A 119 6.17 7.23 11.00
N ASP A 120 5.88 6.16 11.75
CA ASP A 120 6.91 5.35 12.41
C ASP A 120 7.89 4.76 11.41
N GLU A 121 7.41 4.33 10.23
CA GLU A 121 8.29 3.91 9.13
C GLU A 121 9.07 5.07 8.52
N ALA A 122 8.45 6.24 8.36
CA ALA A 122 9.11 7.42 7.82
C ALA A 122 10.30 7.86 8.68
N VAL A 123 10.20 7.75 10.01
CA VAL A 123 11.27 8.11 10.96
C VAL A 123 12.47 7.16 10.88
N LYS A 124 12.28 5.93 10.38
CA LYS A 124 13.36 4.94 10.25
C LYS A 124 14.25 5.15 9.01
N ARG A 125 13.87 6.04 8.10
CA ARG A 125 14.57 6.29 6.82
C ARG A 125 15.35 7.60 6.91
#